data_AF-A0A9X0D0N5-F1
#
_entry.id   AF-A0A9X0D0N5-F1
#
_cell.length_a   1.000
_cell.length_b   1.000
_cell.length_c   1.000
_cell.angle_alpha   90.00
_cell.angle_beta   90.00
_cell.angle_gamma   90.00
#
_symmetry.space_group_name_H-M   'P 1'
#
loop_
_entity.id
_entity.type
_entity.pdbx_description
1 polymer ?
#
loop_
_entity_poly.entity_id
_entity_poly.type
_entity_poly.pdbx_seq_one_letter_code
_entity_poly.pdbx_strand_id
1 'polypeptide(L)'
;MGDDVYHELTMMAEGLPKSYLIKQSRAQFNKTYHIERTPGKYPGASINFTTTLQDHVRELLRKEPELKGSKIQVKLSGDGARMTRTTNFMMMSFTLLQLNESVMSSKHNRTVAIINGPEKYETLKTSLSPFFHEVNQTY
;
A
#
# COMPACT_ATOMS: atom_id res chain seq x y z
N MET A 1 10.85 7.41 18.08
CA MET A 1 11.61 8.68 18.29
C MET A 1 10.58 9.79 18.37
N GLY A 2 10.53 10.53 19.48
CA GLY A 2 9.62 11.67 19.62
C GLY A 2 10.11 12.88 18.83
N ASP A 3 9.20 13.77 18.45
CA ASP A 3 9.53 15.01 17.72
C ASP A 3 10.55 15.87 18.50
N ASP A 4 10.50 15.83 19.82
CA ASP A 4 11.39 16.58 20.72
C ASP A 4 12.83 16.06 20.68
N VAL A 5 13.00 14.73 20.73
CA VAL A 5 14.31 14.08 20.61
C VAL A 5 14.94 14.35 19.24
N TYR A 6 14.13 14.31 18.18
CA TYR A 6 14.62 14.65 16.83
C TYR A 6 15.01 16.13 16.74
N HIS A 7 14.26 17.02 17.38
CA HIS A 7 14.60 18.44 17.42
C HIS A 7 15.95 18.69 18.11
N GLU A 8 16.16 18.13 19.30
CA GLU A 8 17.45 18.26 20.01
C GLU A 8 18.61 17.71 19.17
N LEU A 9 18.42 16.55 18.52
CA LEU A 9 19.43 15.96 17.65
C LEU A 9 19.79 16.87 16.45
N THR A 10 18.79 17.50 15.82
CA THR A 10 19.03 18.44 14.71
C THR A 10 19.76 19.71 15.13
N MET A 11 19.75 20.05 16.42
CA MET A 11 20.50 21.18 16.96
C MET A 11 21.98 20.83 17.19
N MET A 12 22.30 19.53 17.38
CA MET A 12 23.64 19.06 17.71
C MET A 12 24.39 18.46 16.51
N ALA A 13 23.68 18.02 15.47
CA ALA A 13 24.27 17.37 14.30
C ALA A 13 24.06 18.20 13.03
N GLU A 14 25.16 18.60 12.39
CA GLU A 14 25.12 19.27 11.10
C GLU A 14 24.65 18.30 9.99
N GLY A 15 23.88 18.83 9.03
CA GLY A 15 23.39 18.08 7.87
C GLY A 15 22.03 17.37 8.05
N LEU A 16 21.44 17.38 9.25
CA LEU A 16 20.09 16.84 9.45
C LEU A 16 19.00 17.84 9.02
N PRO A 17 17.91 17.37 8.37
CA PRO A 17 16.78 18.23 8.05
C PRO A 17 16.13 18.80 9.32
N LYS A 18 15.84 20.10 9.31
CA LYS A 18 15.17 20.81 10.42
C LYS A 18 13.86 20.13 10.81
N SER A 19 13.55 20.10 12.10
CA SER A 19 12.36 19.41 12.65
C SER A 19 11.05 19.83 11.98
N TYR A 20 10.87 21.10 11.61
CA TYR A 20 9.67 21.56 10.91
C TYR A 20 9.54 20.98 9.49
N LEU A 21 10.65 20.73 8.78
CA LEU A 21 10.62 20.12 7.44
C LEU A 21 10.16 18.67 7.53
N ILE A 22 10.59 17.94 8.57
CA ILE A 22 10.12 16.58 8.83
C ILE A 22 8.63 16.58 9.18
N LYS A 23 8.17 17.49 10.04
CA LYS A 23 6.74 17.64 10.37
C LYS A 23 5.90 17.93 9.14
N GLN A 24 6.35 18.84 8.27
CA GLN A 24 5.70 19.17 7.01
C GLN A 24 5.64 17.96 6.07
N SER A 25 6.76 17.25 5.91
CA SER A 25 6.84 16.05 5.09
C SER A 25 5.89 14.96 5.60
N ARG A 26 5.86 14.70 6.91
CA ARG A 26 4.92 13.76 7.53
C ARG A 26 3.46 14.15 7.30
N ALA A 27 3.13 15.43 7.45
CA ALA A 27 1.77 15.93 7.18
C ALA A 27 1.38 15.73 5.70
N GLN A 28 2.31 15.97 4.78
CA GLN A 28 2.09 15.73 3.35
C GLN A 28 1.89 14.23 3.06
N PHE A 29 2.72 13.35 3.64
CA PHE A 29 2.55 11.91 3.47
C PHE A 29 1.21 11.42 4.02
N ASN A 30 0.81 11.84 5.22
CA ASN A 30 -0.46 11.45 5.82
C ASN A 30 -1.67 11.98 5.03
N LYS A 31 -1.54 13.14 4.38
CA LYS A 31 -2.58 13.68 3.50
C LYS A 31 -2.71 12.88 2.20
N THR A 32 -1.59 12.43 1.64
CA THR A 32 -1.56 11.73 0.35
C THR A 32 -1.86 10.23 0.49
N TYR A 33 -1.39 9.62 1.58
CA TYR A 33 -1.49 8.18 1.82
C TYR A 33 -2.31 7.94 3.09
N HIS A 34 -3.49 7.35 2.92
CA HIS A 34 -4.30 6.86 4.04
C HIS A 34 -3.94 5.40 4.30
N ILE A 35 -2.95 5.22 5.17
CA ILE A 35 -2.50 3.90 5.62
C ILE A 35 -3.13 3.63 6.97
N GLU A 36 -3.90 2.54 7.04
CA GLU A 36 -4.56 2.08 8.25
C GLU A 36 -3.95 0.77 8.73
N ARG A 37 -4.12 0.48 10.01
CA ARG A 37 -3.69 -0.79 10.58
C ARG A 37 -4.67 -1.89 10.16
N THR A 38 -4.15 -3.02 9.72
CA THR A 38 -5.01 -4.19 9.45
C THR A 38 -5.60 -4.73 10.76
N PRO A 39 -6.85 -5.20 10.76
CA PRO A 39 -7.44 -5.83 11.94
C PRO A 39 -6.75 -7.15 12.33
N GLY A 40 -7.02 -7.60 13.56
CA GLY A 40 -6.50 -8.86 14.10
C GLY A 40 -5.24 -8.69 14.96
N LYS A 41 -4.66 -9.83 15.34
CA LYS A 41 -3.56 -9.89 16.32
C LYS A 41 -2.17 -9.60 15.72
N TYR A 42 -2.03 -9.78 14.41
CA TYR A 42 -0.75 -9.60 13.72
C TYR A 42 -0.57 -8.15 13.29
N PRO A 43 0.63 -7.57 13.42
CA PRO A 43 0.92 -6.25 12.88
C PRO A 43 0.72 -6.24 11.37
N GLY A 44 0.06 -5.23 10.85
CA GLY A 44 -0.08 -5.04 9.42
C GLY A 44 -0.63 -3.67 9.09
N ALA A 45 -0.49 -3.29 7.82
CA ALA A 45 -0.90 -2.02 7.28
C ALA A 45 -1.60 -2.23 5.94
N SER A 46 -2.64 -1.45 5.67
CA SER A 46 -3.40 -1.47 4.43
C SER A 46 -3.76 -0.06 3.98
N ILE A 47 -4.01 0.09 2.68
CA ILE A 47 -4.60 1.28 2.08
C ILE A 47 -5.97 0.94 1.49
N ASN A 48 -6.81 1.96 1.26
CA ASN A 48 -8.10 1.75 0.63
C ASN A 48 -7.92 1.30 -0.83
N PHE A 49 -8.40 0.10 -1.14
CA PHE A 49 -8.32 -0.53 -2.45
C PHE A 49 -9.14 0.25 -3.48
N THR A 50 -10.39 0.61 -3.18
CA THR A 50 -11.29 1.25 -4.15
C THR A 50 -10.73 2.60 -4.62
N THR A 51 -10.33 3.48 -3.70
CA THR A 51 -9.72 4.77 -4.04
C THR A 51 -8.43 4.57 -4.82
N THR A 52 -7.56 3.66 -4.36
CA THR A 52 -6.30 3.37 -5.06
C THR A 52 -6.54 2.87 -6.48
N LEU A 53 -7.49 1.95 -6.67
CA LEU A 53 -7.86 1.44 -7.99
C LEU A 53 -8.38 2.55 -8.89
N GLN A 54 -9.30 3.39 -8.41
CA GLN A 54 -9.86 4.49 -9.18
C GLN A 54 -8.79 5.47 -9.66
N ASP A 55 -7.83 5.83 -8.80
CA ASP A 55 -6.75 6.74 -9.16
C ASP A 55 -5.85 6.15 -10.25
N HIS A 56 -5.54 4.86 -10.15
CA HIS A 56 -4.74 4.18 -11.17
C HIS A 56 -5.48 4.00 -12.49
N VAL A 57 -6.79 3.74 -12.46
CA VAL A 57 -7.62 3.70 -13.67
C VAL A 57 -7.68 5.08 -14.32
N ARG A 58 -7.84 6.16 -13.54
CA ARG A 58 -7.78 7.54 -14.07
C ARG A 58 -6.43 7.84 -14.72
N GLU A 59 -5.33 7.43 -14.08
CA GLU A 59 -4.00 7.60 -14.64
C GLU A 59 -3.82 6.83 -15.95
N LEU A 60 -4.28 5.58 -16.01
CA LEU A 60 -4.25 4.75 -17.21
C LEU A 60 -5.02 5.42 -18.35
N LEU A 61 -6.28 5.82 -18.12
CA LEU A 61 -7.11 6.46 -19.13
C LEU A 61 -6.58 7.82 -19.61
N ARG A 62 -5.78 8.50 -18.77
CA ARG A 62 -5.08 9.73 -19.18
C ARG A 62 -3.92 9.43 -20.13
N LYS A 63 -3.25 8.28 -19.98
CA LYS A 63 -2.13 7.86 -20.83
C LYS A 63 -2.60 7.17 -22.11
N GLU A 64 -3.69 6.41 -22.03
CA GLU A 64 -4.26 5.61 -23.11
C GLU A 64 -5.77 5.92 -23.24
N PRO A 65 -6.13 7.06 -23.85
CA PRO A 65 -7.53 7.49 -23.99
C PRO A 65 -8.41 6.52 -24.79
N GLU A 66 -7.82 5.70 -25.66
CA GLU A 66 -8.46 4.65 -26.44
C GLU A 66 -9.10 3.55 -25.58
N LEU A 67 -8.63 3.38 -24.34
CA LEU A 67 -9.22 2.44 -23.39
C LEU A 67 -10.53 2.97 -22.78
N LYS A 68 -10.91 4.22 -23.05
CA LYS A 68 -12.16 4.80 -22.52
C LYS A 68 -13.37 4.06 -23.09
N GLY A 69 -14.22 3.55 -22.20
CA GLY A 69 -15.38 2.72 -22.56
C GLY A 69 -15.06 1.24 -22.74
N SER A 70 -13.77 0.86 -22.69
CA SER A 70 -13.36 -0.54 -22.67
C SER A 70 -13.44 -1.13 -21.26
N LYS A 71 -13.57 -2.46 -21.18
CA LYS A 71 -13.52 -3.18 -19.91
C LYS A 71 -12.09 -3.18 -19.37
N ILE A 72 -11.87 -2.55 -18.21
CA ILE A 72 -10.61 -2.64 -17.47
C ILE A 72 -10.59 -3.92 -16.65
N GLN A 73 -9.49 -4.66 -16.70
CA GLN A 73 -9.33 -5.93 -16.01
C GLN A 73 -8.28 -5.76 -14.90
N VAL A 74 -8.62 -6.23 -13.72
CA VAL A 74 -7.77 -6.13 -12.52
C VAL A 74 -7.36 -7.53 -12.09
N LYS A 75 -6.06 -7.75 -11.94
CA LYS A 75 -5.53 -8.96 -11.31
C LYS A 75 -5.19 -8.66 -9.86
N LEU A 76 -5.75 -9.43 -8.95
CA LEU A 76 -5.34 -9.44 -7.53
C LEU A 76 -4.27 -10.51 -7.35
N SER A 77 -3.22 -10.20 -6.59
CA SER A 77 -2.12 -11.09 -6.30
C SER A 77 -1.77 -11.00 -4.83
N GLY A 78 -1.36 -12.11 -4.23
CA GLY A 78 -0.78 -12.10 -2.90
C GLY A 78 0.17 -13.26 -2.72
N ASP A 79 1.21 -13.03 -1.93
CA ASP A 79 2.22 -14.02 -1.62
C ASP A 79 2.67 -13.89 -0.15
N GLY A 80 2.92 -15.04 0.46
CA GLY A 80 3.61 -15.14 1.74
C GLY A 80 5.10 -15.30 1.53
N ALA A 81 5.88 -14.37 2.09
CA ALA A 81 7.33 -14.39 2.08
C ALA A 81 7.87 -14.59 3.50
N ARG A 82 8.64 -15.66 3.70
CA ARG A 82 9.45 -15.83 4.91
C ARG A 82 10.73 -15.00 4.78
N MET A 83 10.77 -13.86 5.45
CA MET A 83 11.90 -12.93 5.37
C MET A 83 13.00 -13.23 6.38
N THR A 84 12.65 -13.79 7.54
CA THR A 84 13.64 -14.26 8.53
C THR A 84 13.18 -15.55 9.21
N ARG A 85 13.96 -16.05 10.18
CA ARG A 85 13.55 -17.20 11.00
C ARG A 85 12.22 -16.94 11.72
N THR A 86 11.92 -15.69 12.07
CA THR A 86 10.79 -15.27 12.92
C THR A 86 9.79 -14.34 12.25
N THR A 87 10.11 -13.74 11.10
CA THR A 87 9.21 -12.83 10.37
C THR A 87 8.73 -13.43 9.07
N ASN A 88 7.40 -13.47 8.94
CA ASN A 88 6.70 -13.87 7.74
C ASN A 88 5.82 -12.70 7.34
N PHE A 89 5.94 -12.25 6.09
CA PHE A 89 5.11 -11.19 5.55
C PHE A 89 4.16 -11.78 4.53
N MET A 90 2.88 -11.43 4.62
CA MET A 90 1.95 -11.60 3.51
C MET A 90 1.76 -10.25 2.87
N MET A 91 1.88 -10.20 1.55
CA MET A 91 1.59 -9.01 0.76
C MET A 91 0.35 -9.28 -0.08
N MET A 92 -0.52 -8.28 -0.18
CA MET A 92 -1.64 -8.27 -1.11
C MET A 92 -1.48 -7.09 -2.04
N SER A 93 -1.72 -7.31 -3.33
CA SER A 93 -1.45 -6.32 -4.36
C SER A 93 -2.38 -6.50 -5.56
N PHE A 94 -2.45 -5.48 -6.43
CA PHE A 94 -3.17 -5.58 -7.69
C PHE A 94 -2.41 -5.00 -8.87
N THR A 95 -2.85 -5.36 -10.08
CA THR A 95 -2.30 -4.84 -11.34
C THR A 95 -3.41 -4.70 -12.38
N LEU A 96 -3.34 -3.65 -13.21
CA LEU A 96 -4.24 -3.46 -14.36
C LEU A 96 -3.69 -4.23 -15.56
N LEU A 97 -4.50 -5.11 -16.17
CA LEU A 97 -4.03 -6.02 -17.22
C LEU A 97 -3.86 -5.37 -18.60
N GLN A 98 -4.44 -4.18 -18.80
CA GLN A 98 -4.33 -3.38 -20.02
C GLN A 98 -2.88 -2.94 -20.30
N LEU A 99 -2.00 -3.04 -19.30
CA LEU A 99 -0.58 -2.68 -19.39
C LEU A 99 0.29 -3.74 -20.11
N ASN A 100 -0.32 -4.74 -20.78
CA ASN A 100 0.30 -5.80 -21.60
C ASN A 100 1.58 -6.41 -20.98
N GLU A 101 2.70 -6.43 -21.72
CA GLU A 101 3.97 -7.06 -21.31
C GLU A 101 4.54 -6.53 -19.99
N SER A 102 4.06 -5.36 -19.54
CA SER A 102 4.52 -4.74 -18.31
C SER A 102 3.72 -5.16 -17.07
N VAL A 103 2.67 -5.97 -17.21
CA VAL A 103 1.85 -6.51 -16.10
C VAL A 103 2.68 -7.37 -15.13
N MET A 104 3.71 -8.05 -15.64
CA MET A 104 4.60 -8.89 -14.83
C MET A 104 5.77 -8.09 -14.24
N SER A 105 5.88 -6.79 -14.55
CA SER A 105 6.89 -5.91 -13.97
C SER A 105 6.48 -5.49 -12.56
N SER A 106 7.46 -5.45 -11.66
CA SER A 106 7.31 -4.85 -10.32
C SER A 106 6.80 -3.41 -10.37
N LYS A 107 7.04 -2.68 -11.47
CA LYS A 107 6.61 -1.29 -11.65
C LYS A 107 5.10 -1.11 -11.74
N HIS A 108 4.34 -2.15 -12.08
CA HIS A 108 2.88 -2.06 -12.24
C HIS A 108 2.11 -2.79 -11.15
N ASN A 109 2.82 -3.50 -10.28
CA ASN A 109 2.22 -4.09 -9.10
C ASN A 109 1.99 -3.03 -8.03
N ARG A 110 0.81 -3.03 -7.42
CA ARG A 110 0.39 -2.05 -6.40
C ARG A 110 0.03 -2.77 -5.12
N THR A 111 0.92 -2.73 -4.14
CA THR A 111 0.69 -3.31 -2.82
C THR A 111 -0.38 -2.50 -2.09
N VAL A 112 -1.41 -3.21 -1.64
CA VAL A 112 -2.55 -2.64 -0.91
C VAL A 112 -2.61 -3.07 0.55
N ALA A 113 -1.97 -4.18 0.90
CA ALA A 113 -1.83 -4.60 2.29
C ALA A 113 -0.54 -5.39 2.53
N ILE A 114 0.02 -5.24 3.73
CA ILE A 114 1.18 -5.98 4.23
C ILE A 114 0.87 -6.43 5.65
N ILE A 115 1.05 -7.72 5.94
CA ILE A 115 0.78 -8.30 7.26
C ILE A 115 2.00 -9.10 7.71
N ASN A 116 2.56 -8.76 8.87
CA ASN A 116 3.62 -9.54 9.52
C ASN A 116 3.00 -10.66 10.36
N GLY A 117 2.65 -11.76 9.68
CA GLY A 117 2.00 -12.91 10.28
C GLY A 117 2.15 -14.16 9.43
N PRO A 118 1.81 -15.34 9.98
CA PRO A 118 1.85 -16.58 9.24
C PRO A 118 0.77 -16.59 8.16
N GLU A 119 1.11 -17.11 6.99
CA GLU A 119 0.19 -17.39 5.89
C GLU A 119 -0.75 -18.53 6.28
N LYS A 120 -1.88 -18.15 6.87
CA LYS A 120 -2.94 -19.04 7.32
C LYS A 120 -4.28 -18.39 7.01
N TYR A 121 -5.29 -19.23 6.74
CA TYR A 121 -6.64 -18.78 6.44
C TYR A 121 -7.18 -17.77 7.46
N GLU A 122 -7.05 -18.05 8.76
CA GLU A 122 -7.55 -17.15 9.82
C GLU A 122 -6.86 -15.78 9.82
N THR A 123 -5.57 -15.74 9.50
CA THR A 123 -4.84 -14.48 9.39
C THR A 123 -5.35 -13.69 8.20
N LEU A 124 -5.49 -14.33 7.04
CA LEU A 124 -5.99 -13.69 5.82
C LEU A 124 -7.43 -13.20 6.00
N LYS A 125 -8.32 -14.06 6.48
CA LYS A 125 -9.73 -13.76 6.72
C LYS A 125 -9.91 -12.57 7.65
N THR A 126 -9.14 -12.52 8.74
CA THR A 126 -9.23 -11.42 9.70
C THR A 126 -8.55 -10.17 9.16
N SER A 127 -7.25 -10.24 8.88
CA SER A 127 -6.45 -9.04 8.57
C SER A 127 -6.74 -8.40 7.22
N LEU A 128 -7.22 -9.18 6.24
CA LEU A 128 -7.66 -8.65 4.94
C LEU A 128 -9.19 -8.51 4.85
N SER A 129 -9.94 -8.62 5.95
CA SER A 129 -11.39 -8.44 5.92
C SER A 129 -11.83 -7.10 5.31
N PRO A 130 -11.18 -5.94 5.60
CA PRO A 130 -11.58 -4.67 5.00
C PRO A 130 -11.30 -4.67 3.49
N PHE A 131 -10.13 -5.18 3.09
CA PHE A 131 -9.74 -5.30 1.68
C PHE A 131 -10.75 -6.16 0.89
N PHE A 132 -11.08 -7.36 1.38
CA PHE A 132 -12.04 -8.22 0.68
C PHE A 132 -13.44 -7.63 0.67
N HIS A 133 -13.83 -6.90 1.72
CA HIS A 133 -15.10 -6.17 1.72
C HIS A 133 -15.14 -5.13 0.60
N GLU A 134 -14.09 -4.31 0.47
CA GLU A 134 -13.98 -3.30 -0.58
C GLU A 134 -13.98 -3.93 -1.99
N VAL A 135 -13.18 -4.99 -2.20
CA VAL A 135 -13.14 -5.71 -3.48
C VAL A 135 -14.52 -6.21 -3.88
N ASN A 136 -15.26 -6.81 -2.94
CA ASN A 136 -16.59 -7.37 -3.18
C ASN A 136 -17.70 -6.31 -3.35
N GLN A 137 -17.43 -5.06 -2.94
CA GLN A 137 -18.34 -3.93 -3.14
C GLN A 137 -18.01 -3.10 -4.39
N THR A 138 -16.82 -3.32 -4.99
CA THR A 138 -16.33 -2.51 -6.11
C THR A 138 -16.99 -2.92 -7.46
N TYR A 139 -17.94 -3.87 -7.46
CA TYR A 139 -18.74 -4.27 -8.62
C TYR A 139 -20.16 -4.70 -8.24
#